data_AF-A0A2G9I657-F1
#
_entry.id   AF-A0A2G9I657-F1
#
_cell.length_a   1.000
_cell.length_b   1.000
_cell.length_c   1.000
_cell.angle_alpha   90.00
_cell.angle_beta   90.00
_cell.angle_gamma   90.00
#
_symmetry.space_group_name_H-M   'P 1'
#
loop_
_entity.id
_entity.type
_entity.pdbx_description
1 polymer ?
#
loop_
_entity_poly.entity_id
_entity_poly.type
_entity_poly.pdbx_seq_one_letter_code
_entity_poly.pdbx_strand_id
1 'polypeptide(L)'
;MLVQSCFLHYAGEDLAVKFETEEHWKKAFGPVFIYLNSNSAAKTNPSVLWKDAKQRMEKEAASWPYSFPLSEDFVKSNQRGTVSGQLLIRDWFVSEKAVPRESAYVGLAAPGEAGSW
;
A
#
# COMPACT_ATOMS: atom_id res chain seq x y z
N MET A 1 -18.95 10.57 3.77
CA MET A 1 -17.84 9.94 4.50
C MET A 1 -16.56 10.57 4.01
N LEU A 2 -15.92 11.42 4.83
CA LEU A 2 -14.63 12.03 4.50
C LEU A 2 -13.53 11.00 4.79
N VAL A 3 -12.81 10.57 3.75
CA VAL A 3 -11.57 9.80 3.90
C VAL A 3 -10.43 10.78 3.66
N GLN A 4 -9.84 11.29 4.74
CA GLN A 4 -8.68 12.16 4.67
C GLN A 4 -7.42 11.28 4.67
N SER A 5 -6.63 11.36 3.59
CA SER A 5 -5.59 10.37 3.25
C SER A 5 -4.14 10.85 3.48
N CYS A 6 -3.96 12.00 4.12
CA CYS A 6 -2.65 12.49 4.58
C CYS A 6 -2.85 13.18 5.93
N PHE A 7 -2.54 12.47 7.01
CA PHE A 7 -2.50 13.02 8.36
C PHE A 7 -1.11 12.80 8.95
N LEU A 8 -0.59 13.81 9.64
CA LEU A 8 0.66 13.76 10.41
C LEU A 8 0.43 13.15 11.79
N HIS A 9 -0.17 11.94 11.84
CA HIS A 9 -0.33 11.28 13.12
C HIS A 9 1.06 10.89 13.66
N TYR A 10 1.48 11.58 14.73
CA TYR A 10 2.71 11.36 15.50
C TYR A 10 4.04 11.72 14.80
N ALA A 11 4.00 12.29 13.59
CA ALA A 11 5.18 12.55 12.77
C ALA A 11 5.80 13.94 12.97
N GLY A 12 5.09 14.88 13.62
CA GLY A 12 5.53 16.27 13.77
C GLY A 12 5.57 17.03 12.44
N GLU A 13 5.94 18.31 12.49
CA GLU A 13 6.03 19.17 11.30
C GLU A 13 7.23 18.81 10.40
N ASP A 14 8.24 18.14 10.95
CA ASP A 14 9.45 17.73 10.23
C ASP A 14 9.18 16.70 9.13
N LEU A 15 8.11 15.91 9.28
CA LEU A 15 7.66 14.91 8.31
C LEU A 15 6.46 15.39 7.49
N ALA A 16 6.08 16.67 7.62
CA ALA A 16 5.09 17.28 6.75
C ALA A 16 5.62 17.31 5.31
N VAL A 17 4.77 16.92 4.36
CA VAL A 17 5.06 17.16 2.95
C VAL A 17 5.01 18.69 2.75
N LYS A 18 6.18 19.28 2.50
CA LYS A 18 6.34 20.71 2.19
C LYS A 18 6.44 20.82 0.68
N PHE A 19 5.57 21.61 0.08
CA PHE A 19 5.60 21.89 -1.35
C PHE A 19 6.24 23.25 -1.57
N GLU A 20 7.18 23.34 -2.50
CA GLU A 20 7.75 24.63 -2.87
C GLU A 20 6.86 25.40 -3.85
N THR A 21 7.05 26.71 -3.92
CA THR A 21 6.35 27.55 -4.90
C THR A 21 6.72 27.04 -6.30
N GLU A 22 5.72 26.80 -7.16
CA GLU A 22 5.87 26.24 -8.51
C GLU A 22 6.13 24.71 -8.57
N GLU A 23 6.09 23.99 -7.45
CA GLU A 23 6.17 22.53 -7.46
C GLU A 23 4.83 21.87 -7.83
N HIS A 24 4.75 21.30 -9.03
CA HIS A 24 3.58 20.56 -9.50
C HIS A 24 3.59 19.12 -8.97
N TRP A 25 2.87 18.86 -7.88
CA TRP A 25 2.69 17.51 -7.36
C TRP A 25 1.31 16.95 -7.70
N LYS A 26 1.25 15.63 -7.91
CA LYS A 26 0.01 14.90 -8.16
C LYS A 26 0.07 13.54 -7.53
N LYS A 27 -0.95 13.19 -6.75
CA LYS A 27 -1.05 11.88 -6.09
C LYS A 27 -2.49 11.37 -6.15
N ALA A 28 -2.67 10.20 -6.77
CA ALA A 28 -3.95 9.51 -6.76
C ALA A 28 -4.09 8.72 -5.45
N PHE A 29 -5.15 8.99 -4.68
CA PHE A 29 -5.51 8.21 -3.50
C PHE A 29 -6.69 7.28 -3.80
N GLY A 30 -6.56 6.02 -3.40
CA GLY A 30 -7.58 4.99 -3.66
C GLY A 30 -7.33 4.21 -4.97
N PRO A 31 -8.39 3.65 -5.58
CA PRO A 31 -9.79 3.72 -5.17
C PRO A 31 -10.06 3.11 -3.79
N VAL A 32 -11.04 3.66 -3.10
CA VAL A 32 -11.54 3.15 -1.82
C VAL A 32 -12.80 2.35 -2.10
N PHE A 33 -12.81 1.08 -1.72
CA PHE A 33 -13.99 0.22 -1.80
C PHE A 33 -14.71 0.19 -0.45
N ILE A 34 -16.01 0.49 -0.45
CA ILE A 34 -16.86 0.46 0.74
C ILE A 34 -17.95 -0.58 0.52
N TYR A 35 -18.03 -1.55 1.42
CA TYR A 35 -19.03 -2.60 1.37
C TYR A 35 -19.99 -2.51 2.55
N LEU A 36 -21.28 -2.48 2.25
CA LEU A 36 -22.34 -2.49 3.24
C LEU A 36 -23.25 -3.68 2.93
N ASN A 37 -23.32 -4.64 3.84
CA ASN A 37 -24.16 -5.82 3.71
C ASN A 37 -25.29 -5.83 4.76
N SER A 38 -26.33 -6.59 4.44
CA SER A 38 -27.46 -6.82 5.35
C SER A 38 -27.99 -8.24 5.18
N ASN A 39 -28.46 -8.84 6.26
CA ASN A 39 -29.02 -10.19 6.26
C ASN A 39 -30.01 -10.32 7.42
N SER A 40 -31.22 -10.83 7.17
CA SER A 40 -32.25 -10.99 8.21
C SER A 40 -31.82 -11.96 9.32
N ALA A 41 -31.03 -12.97 8.99
CA ALA A 41 -30.46 -13.92 9.96
C ALA A 41 -29.44 -13.27 10.90
N ALA A 42 -28.93 -12.07 10.57
CA ALA A 42 -27.99 -11.36 11.43
C ALA A 42 -28.59 -10.96 12.78
N LYS A 43 -29.94 -10.89 12.88
CA LYS A 43 -30.63 -10.61 14.15
C LYS A 43 -30.36 -11.70 15.20
N THR A 44 -30.22 -12.95 14.77
CA THR A 44 -29.97 -14.10 15.65
C THR A 44 -28.54 -14.60 15.55
N ASN A 45 -27.87 -14.39 14.42
CA ASN A 45 -26.49 -14.78 14.17
C ASN A 45 -25.72 -13.66 13.42
N PRO A 46 -25.18 -12.66 14.13
CA PRO A 46 -24.43 -11.55 13.52
C PRO A 46 -23.21 -11.99 12.71
N SER A 47 -22.63 -13.16 13.01
CA SER A 47 -21.44 -13.67 12.31
C SER A 47 -21.66 -13.92 10.82
N VAL A 48 -22.90 -14.02 10.35
CA VAL A 48 -23.23 -14.14 8.93
C VAL A 48 -22.74 -12.90 8.15
N LEU A 49 -22.93 -11.69 8.72
CA LEU A 49 -22.46 -10.44 8.08
C LEU A 49 -20.93 -10.40 8.00
N TRP A 50 -20.25 -10.83 9.05
CA TRP A 50 -18.78 -10.86 9.07
C TRP A 50 -18.20 -11.87 8.07
N LYS A 51 -18.80 -13.06 7.96
CA LYS A 51 -18.37 -14.07 6.98
C LYS A 51 -18.53 -13.57 5.55
N ASP A 52 -19.67 -12.96 5.24
CA ASP A 52 -19.94 -12.36 3.95
C ASP A 52 -18.98 -11.19 3.64
N ALA A 53 -18.74 -10.31 4.61
CA ALA A 53 -17.77 -9.21 4.47
C ALA A 53 -16.35 -9.72 4.19
N LYS A 54 -15.91 -10.80 4.85
CA LYS A 54 -14.61 -11.42 4.57
C LYS A 54 -14.54 -12.04 3.18
N GLN A 55 -15.58 -12.75 2.75
CA GLN A 55 -15.66 -13.29 1.40
C GLN A 55 -15.63 -12.16 0.34
N ARG A 56 -16.27 -11.02 0.63
CA ARG A 56 -16.19 -9.86 -0.25
C ARG A 56 -14.78 -9.28 -0.26
N MET A 57 -14.16 -9.08 0.90
CA MET A 57 -12.79 -8.58 1.02
C MET A 57 -11.80 -9.40 0.19
N GLU A 58 -11.86 -10.74 0.25
CA GLU A 58 -10.99 -11.62 -0.53
C GLU A 58 -11.15 -11.42 -2.05
N LYS A 59 -12.39 -11.28 -2.53
CA LYS A 59 -12.68 -11.01 -3.94
C LYS A 59 -12.13 -9.66 -4.39
N GLU A 60 -12.29 -8.64 -3.56
CA GLU A 60 -11.79 -7.29 -3.85
C GLU A 60 -10.27 -7.22 -3.83
N ALA A 61 -9.62 -7.87 -2.86
CA ALA A 61 -8.17 -7.97 -2.80
C ALA A 61 -7.59 -8.67 -4.04
N ALA A 62 -8.25 -9.73 -4.52
CA ALA A 62 -7.86 -10.42 -5.75
C ALA A 62 -8.17 -9.62 -7.03
N SER A 63 -9.14 -8.70 -6.98
CA SER A 63 -9.51 -7.84 -8.11
C SER A 63 -8.62 -6.59 -8.21
N TRP A 64 -7.82 -6.31 -7.19
CA TRP A 64 -6.85 -5.25 -7.23
C TRP A 64 -5.68 -5.60 -8.17
N PRO A 65 -5.21 -4.67 -9.03
CA PRO A 65 -5.71 -3.31 -9.25
C PRO A 65 -6.96 -3.27 -10.14
N TYR A 66 -7.95 -2.47 -9.76
CA TYR A 66 -9.19 -2.34 -10.51
C TYR A 66 -8.99 -1.72 -11.90
N SER A 67 -9.83 -2.11 -12.86
CA SER A 67 -9.84 -1.56 -14.22
C SER A 67 -10.83 -0.40 -14.43
N PHE A 68 -11.79 -0.20 -13.52
CA PHE A 68 -12.81 0.83 -13.64
C PHE A 68 -12.31 2.27 -13.46
N PRO A 69 -11.22 2.58 -12.71
CA PRO A 69 -10.73 3.95 -12.64
C PRO A 69 -10.23 4.41 -14.01
N LEU A 70 -10.86 5.46 -14.54
CA LEU A 70 -10.56 6.01 -15.88
C LEU A 70 -9.47 7.09 -15.87
N SER A 71 -9.14 7.62 -14.69
CA SER A 71 -8.08 8.63 -14.57
C SER A 71 -6.74 8.08 -15.03
N GLU A 72 -6.03 8.89 -15.83
CA GLU A 72 -4.65 8.58 -16.25
C GLU A 72 -3.67 8.57 -15.07
N ASP A 73 -4.03 9.21 -13.96
CA ASP A 73 -3.24 9.25 -12.74
C ASP A 73 -3.34 7.94 -11.94
N PHE A 74 -4.27 7.04 -12.31
CA PHE A 74 -4.40 5.73 -11.70
C PHE A 74 -3.59 4.68 -12.48
N VAL A 75 -2.50 4.20 -11.87
CA VAL A 75 -1.65 3.16 -12.46
C VAL A 75 -2.42 1.84 -12.56
N LYS A 76 -2.78 1.45 -13.79
CA LYS A 76 -3.53 0.23 -14.11
C LYS A 76 -2.68 -1.02 -13.93
N SER A 77 -3.33 -2.19 -13.87
CA SER A 77 -2.63 -3.46 -13.65
C SER A 77 -1.54 -3.76 -14.68
N ASN A 78 -1.75 -3.41 -15.96
CA ASN A 78 -0.78 -3.62 -17.04
C ASN A 78 0.38 -2.61 -17.02
N GLN A 79 0.32 -1.59 -16.17
CA GLN A 79 1.35 -0.56 -15.99
C GLN A 79 2.14 -0.79 -14.69
N ARG A 80 1.90 -1.90 -13.99
CA ARG A 80 2.61 -2.27 -12.76
C ARG A 80 3.60 -3.39 -13.04
N GLY A 81 4.79 -3.26 -12.45
CA GLY A 81 5.81 -4.30 -12.45
C GLY A 81 5.88 -5.04 -11.11
N THR A 82 6.43 -6.25 -11.13
CA THR A 82 6.82 -6.99 -9.93
C THR A 82 8.32 -7.15 -9.92
N VAL A 83 8.97 -6.79 -8.81
CA VAL A 83 10.38 -7.09 -8.56
C VAL A 83 10.44 -8.25 -7.58
N SER A 84 11.20 -9.28 -7.92
CA SER A 84 11.43 -10.44 -7.05
C SER A 84 12.92 -10.75 -7.02
N GLY A 85 13.41 -11.22 -5.86
CA GLY A 85 14.82 -11.47 -5.65
C GLY A 85 15.10 -11.90 -4.21
N GLN A 86 16.37 -12.06 -3.89
CA GLN A 86 16.84 -12.44 -2.56
C GLN A 86 17.81 -11.37 -2.04
N LEU A 87 17.57 -10.89 -0.83
CA LEU A 87 18.52 -10.03 -0.11
C LEU A 87 19.39 -10.90 0.79
N LEU A 88 20.70 -10.92 0.53
CA LEU A 88 21.70 -11.58 1.36
C LEU A 88 22.64 -10.55 1.95
N ILE A 89 22.91 -10.64 3.26
CA ILE A 89 23.83 -9.73 3.96
C ILE A 89 25.15 -10.46 4.21
N ARG A 90 26.26 -9.81 3.88
CA ARG A 90 27.61 -10.30 4.18
C ARG A 90 28.18 -9.50 5.34
N ASP A 91 28.21 -10.12 6.50
CA ASP A 91 28.81 -9.57 7.72
C ASP A 91 29.94 -10.49 8.18
N TRP A 92 31.19 -10.08 7.90
CA TRP A 92 32.37 -10.90 8.14
C TRP A 92 32.64 -11.17 9.63
N PHE A 93 32.06 -10.39 10.54
CA PHE A 93 32.16 -10.64 11.98
C PHE A 93 31.23 -11.76 12.45
N VAL A 94 30.16 -12.04 11.69
CA VAL A 94 29.16 -13.07 12.02
C VAL A 94 29.36 -14.33 11.18
N SER A 95 29.65 -14.18 9.88
CA SER A 95 29.84 -15.29 8.95
C SER A 95 30.65 -14.84 7.72
N GLU A 96 31.59 -15.68 7.27
CA GLU A 96 32.32 -15.44 6.01
C GLU A 96 31.41 -15.52 4.76
N LYS A 97 30.30 -16.26 4.87
CA LYS A 97 29.30 -16.44 3.81
C LYS A 97 28.17 -15.43 3.96
N ALA A 98 27.61 -14.99 2.82
CA ALA A 98 26.41 -14.17 2.79
C ALA A 98 25.20 -14.98 3.28
N VAL A 99 24.39 -14.40 4.17
CA VAL A 99 23.26 -15.09 4.82
C VAL A 99 21.99 -14.24 4.73
N PRO A 100 20.80 -14.87 4.68
CA PRO A 100 19.55 -14.16 4.88
C PRO A 100 19.48 -13.65 6.33
N ARG A 101 18.94 -12.45 6.52
CA ARG A 101 18.77 -11.82 7.84
C ARG A 101 17.30 -11.52 8.06
N GLU A 102 16.85 -11.73 9.29
CA GLU A 102 15.51 -11.33 9.72
C GLU A 102 15.48 -9.81 9.91
N SER A 103 14.35 -9.18 9.55
CA SER A 103 14.07 -7.75 9.76
C SER A 103 14.87 -6.74 8.91
N ALA A 104 15.25 -7.08 7.68
CA ALA A 104 15.76 -6.11 6.71
C ALA A 104 14.60 -5.43 5.93
N TYR A 105 14.72 -4.13 5.68
CA TYR A 105 13.76 -3.35 4.88
C TYR A 105 14.29 -3.15 3.47
N VAL A 106 13.43 -3.31 2.47
CA VAL A 106 13.72 -3.02 1.06
C VAL A 106 12.77 -1.93 0.60
N GLY A 107 13.34 -0.79 0.19
CA GLY A 107 12.62 0.31 -0.43
C GLY A 107 12.80 0.30 -1.95
N LEU A 108 11.81 0.79 -2.68
CA LEU A 108 11.91 1.09 -4.11
C LEU A 108 11.65 2.58 -4.29
N ALA A 109 12.64 3.29 -4.83
CA ALA A 109 12.56 4.71 -5.13
C ALA A 109 12.76 4.94 -6.63
N ALA A 110 12.27 6.08 -7.13
CA ALA A 110 12.64 6.54 -8.47
C ALA A 110 14.16 6.82 -8.50
N PRO A 111 14.83 6.66 -9.66
CA PRO A 111 16.21 7.09 -9.80
C PRO A 111 16.36 8.55 -9.41
N GLY A 112 17.33 8.85 -8.55
CA GLY A 112 17.65 10.21 -8.12
C GLY A 112 19.16 10.43 -8.08
N GLU A 113 19.57 11.60 -7.61
CA GLU A 113 20.98 11.95 -7.40
C GLU A 113 21.66 10.94 -6.46
N ALA A 114 22.98 10.78 -6.61
CA ALA A 114 23.75 9.87 -5.77
C ALA A 114 23.56 10.20 -4.28
N GLY A 115 23.08 9.23 -3.50
CA GLY A 115 22.77 9.39 -2.07
C GLY A 115 21.31 9.72 -1.75
N SER A 116 20.44 9.83 -2.76
CA SER A 116 18.99 9.84 -2.55
C SER A 116 18.44 8.42 -2.49
N TRP A 117 17.58 8.15 -1.50
CA TRP A 117 16.88 6.89 -1.25
C TRP A 117 15.48 7.15 -0.71
#